data_AF-W4VSJ1-F1
#
_entry.id   AF-W4VSJ1-F1
#
_cell.length_a   1.000
_cell.length_b   1.000
_cell.length_c   1.000
_cell.angle_alpha   90.00
_cell.angle_beta   90.00
_cell.angle_gamma   90.00
#
_symmetry.space_group_name_H-M   'P 1'
#
loop_
_entity.id
_entity.type
_entity.pdbx_description
1 polymer ?
#
loop_
_entity_poly.entity_id
_entity_poly.type
_entity_poly.pdbx_seq_one_letter_code
_entity_poly.pdbx_strand_id
1 'polypeptide(L)'
;MAMSMSMTLSVFVMVVMAATVTQLKKPDLSRMKRYNRWCCINKTYECLKNYRNRENKFASFCQQEAAVYCGTFESGTGCCYGYMNCMMLNAERDGQGKAHGYCQHRTC
;
A
#
# COMPACT_ATOMS: atom_id res chain seq x y z
N MET A 1 2.46 -55.97 41.60
CA MET A 1 3.48 -55.07 41.01
C MET A 1 3.42 -55.24 39.51
N ALA A 2 3.29 -54.14 38.75
CA ALA A 2 3.50 -53.96 37.30
C ALA A 2 2.70 -54.86 36.31
N MET A 3 2.28 -54.45 35.12
CA MET A 3 2.05 -53.17 34.43
C MET A 3 1.24 -53.57 33.17
N SER A 4 0.24 -52.80 32.81
CA SER A 4 -0.55 -52.91 31.57
C SER A 4 0.30 -52.62 30.32
N MET A 5 0.22 -53.45 29.28
CA MET A 5 0.74 -53.13 27.95
C MET A 5 -0.33 -53.39 26.88
N SER A 6 -1.13 -52.36 26.62
CA SER A 6 -1.97 -52.24 25.44
C SER A 6 -1.13 -51.59 24.34
N MET A 7 -0.70 -52.36 23.34
CA MET A 7 0.02 -51.86 22.16
C MET A 7 -0.98 -51.31 21.15
N THR A 8 -1.30 -50.01 21.21
CA THR A 8 -1.97 -49.30 20.13
C THR A 8 -0.91 -48.81 19.14
N LEU A 9 -0.87 -49.41 17.95
CA LEU A 9 -0.07 -48.97 16.81
C LEU A 9 -0.59 -47.62 16.30
N SER A 10 0.03 -46.53 16.73
CA SER A 10 -0.23 -45.19 16.18
C SER A 10 0.53 -45.04 14.86
N VAL A 11 -0.18 -45.12 13.75
CA VAL A 11 0.36 -44.79 12.42
C VAL A 11 0.53 -43.27 12.35
N PHE A 12 1.78 -42.80 12.48
CA PHE A 12 2.12 -41.40 12.33
C PHE A 12 2.07 -41.02 10.84
N VAL A 13 1.01 -40.32 10.45
CA VAL A 13 0.89 -39.68 9.14
C VAL A 13 1.84 -38.48 9.13
N MET A 14 3.02 -38.64 8.51
CA MET A 14 3.88 -37.50 8.16
C MET A 14 3.18 -36.67 7.08
N VAL A 15 2.49 -35.62 7.49
CA VAL A 15 2.03 -34.58 6.58
C VAL A 15 3.25 -33.74 6.21
N VAL A 16 3.84 -34.03 5.05
CA VAL A 16 4.88 -33.17 4.47
C VAL A 16 4.20 -31.86 4.10
N MET A 17 4.28 -30.87 4.99
CA MET A 17 3.98 -29.49 4.61
C MET A 17 5.06 -29.07 3.61
N ALA A 18 4.71 -29.15 2.32
CA ALA A 18 5.41 -28.39 1.30
C ALA A 18 5.32 -26.92 1.73
N ALA A 19 6.39 -26.39 2.30
CA ALA A 19 6.53 -24.97 2.53
C ALA A 19 6.47 -24.31 1.16
N THR A 20 5.28 -23.84 0.78
CA THR A 20 5.16 -22.89 -0.31
C THR A 20 5.98 -21.70 0.14
N VAL A 21 7.13 -21.50 -0.51
CA VAL A 21 7.93 -20.29 -0.38
C VAL A 21 7.06 -19.18 -0.95
N THR A 22 6.14 -18.67 -0.16
CA THR A 22 5.65 -17.32 -0.35
C THR A 22 6.89 -16.47 -0.17
N GLN A 23 7.51 -16.09 -1.29
CA GLN A 23 8.47 -15.00 -1.30
C GLN A 23 7.72 -13.81 -0.68
N LEU A 24 7.90 -13.63 0.62
CA LEU A 24 7.64 -12.39 1.30
C LEU A 24 8.53 -11.40 0.54
N LYS A 25 7.93 -10.72 -0.43
CA LYS A 25 8.57 -9.67 -1.20
C LYS A 25 9.01 -8.68 -0.13
N LYS A 26 10.29 -8.76 0.26
CA LYS A 26 10.82 -7.93 1.35
C LYS A 26 10.33 -6.52 1.05
N PRO A 27 9.53 -5.90 1.94
CA PRO A 27 9.09 -4.54 1.70
C PRO A 27 10.35 -3.76 1.35
N ASP A 28 10.32 -3.05 0.22
CA ASP A 28 11.46 -2.31 -0.27
C ASP A 28 11.79 -1.24 0.78
N LEU A 29 12.58 -1.63 1.77
CA LEU A 29 12.94 -0.85 2.95
C LEU A 29 13.59 0.46 2.52
N SER A 30 14.18 0.48 1.32
CA SER A 30 14.72 1.68 0.70
C SER A 30 13.64 2.71 0.36
N ARG A 31 12.44 2.29 -0.06
CA ARG A 31 11.29 3.18 -0.28
C ARG A 31 10.69 3.67 1.02
N MET A 32 10.59 2.83 2.04
CA MET A 32 10.10 3.28 3.36
C MET A 32 11.04 4.29 4.02
N LYS A 33 12.36 4.07 3.93
CA LYS A 33 13.36 5.02 4.45
C LYS A 33 13.36 6.37 3.75
N ARG A 34 12.93 6.43 2.49
CA ARG A 34 12.85 7.66 1.68
C ARG A 34 11.52 8.40 1.83
N TYR A 35 10.59 7.86 2.62
CA TYR A 35 9.24 8.41 2.70
C TYR A 35 9.24 9.88 3.09
N ASN A 36 8.68 10.71 2.21
CA ASN A 36 8.40 12.11 2.48
C ASN A 36 6.98 12.46 2.05
N ARG A 37 6.14 12.80 3.05
CA ARG A 37 4.73 13.17 2.86
C ARG A 37 4.54 14.34 1.90
N TRP A 38 5.31 15.41 2.08
CA TRP A 38 5.21 16.61 1.25
C TRP A 38 5.63 16.34 -0.20
N CYS A 39 6.68 15.54 -0.40
CA CYS A 39 7.08 15.07 -1.71
C CYS A 39 5.94 14.31 -2.40
N CYS A 40 5.31 13.35 -1.69
CA CYS A 40 4.20 12.56 -2.20
C CYS A 40 3.04 13.44 -2.67
N ILE A 41 2.57 14.35 -1.80
CA ILE A 41 1.47 15.27 -2.10
C ILE A 41 1.77 16.13 -3.33
N ASN A 42 2.97 16.72 -3.39
CA ASN A 42 3.35 17.59 -4.51
C ASN A 42 3.46 16.81 -5.82
N LYS A 43 4.13 15.64 -5.82
CA LYS A 43 4.28 14.83 -7.04
C LYS A 43 2.95 14.28 -7.53
N THR A 44 2.08 13.84 -6.63
CA THR A 44 0.72 13.43 -7.01
C THR A 44 -0.08 14.61 -7.56
N TYR A 45 0.00 15.80 -6.97
CA TYR A 45 -0.65 17.00 -7.49
C TYR A 45 -0.13 17.38 -8.89
N GLU A 46 1.19 17.39 -9.08
CA GLU A 46 1.83 17.67 -10.37
C GLU A 46 1.38 16.68 -11.44
N CYS A 47 1.42 15.38 -11.14
CA CYS A 47 0.95 14.34 -12.06
C CYS A 47 -0.52 14.53 -12.44
N LEU A 48 -1.39 14.82 -11.47
CA LEU A 48 -2.82 15.03 -11.72
C LEU A 48 -3.11 16.24 -12.63
N LYS A 49 -2.19 17.23 -12.75
CA LYS A 49 -2.37 18.36 -13.68
C LYS A 49 -2.41 17.90 -15.14
N ASN A 50 -1.81 16.76 -15.46
CA ASN A 50 -1.83 16.17 -16.80
C ASN A 50 -3.16 15.48 -17.11
N TYR A 51 -4.02 15.28 -16.10
CA TYR A 51 -5.26 14.51 -16.19
C TYR A 51 -6.47 15.32 -15.72
N ARG A 52 -6.54 16.60 -16.10
CA ARG A 52 -7.69 17.46 -15.79
C ARG A 52 -9.02 16.81 -16.21
N ASN A 53 -10.01 16.88 -15.33
CA ASN A 53 -11.34 16.26 -15.45
C ASN A 53 -11.33 14.73 -15.51
N ARG A 54 -10.21 14.09 -15.14
CA ARG A 54 -10.04 12.63 -15.06
C ARG A 54 -9.26 12.23 -13.81
N GLU A 55 -9.16 13.12 -12.83
CA GLU A 55 -8.36 12.93 -11.63
C GLU A 55 -8.83 11.73 -10.82
N ASN A 56 -10.14 11.45 -10.82
CA ASN A 56 -10.72 10.25 -10.20
C ASN A 56 -10.14 8.94 -10.75
N LYS A 57 -9.84 8.87 -12.05
CA LYS A 57 -9.29 7.69 -12.71
C LYS A 57 -7.78 7.58 -12.54
N PHE A 58 -7.09 8.72 -12.45
CA PHE A 58 -5.62 8.78 -12.42
C PHE A 58 -5.03 9.03 -11.03
N ALA A 59 -5.83 9.25 -9.98
CA ALA A 59 -5.35 9.48 -8.62
C ALA A 59 -4.44 8.34 -8.13
N SER A 60 -4.87 7.08 -8.29
CA SER A 60 -4.08 5.91 -7.89
C SER A 60 -2.79 5.78 -8.69
N PHE A 61 -2.84 6.05 -10.00
CA PHE A 61 -1.66 6.05 -10.87
C PHE A 61 -0.64 7.11 -10.42
N CYS A 62 -1.09 8.35 -10.26
CA CYS A 62 -0.24 9.47 -9.84
C CYS A 62 0.34 9.29 -8.42
N GLN A 63 -0.37 8.56 -7.55
CA GLN A 63 0.11 8.23 -6.22
C GLN A 63 1.18 7.12 -6.25
N GLN A 64 1.03 6.12 -7.12
CA GLN A 64 2.06 5.11 -7.35
C GLN A 64 3.32 5.69 -7.99
N GLU A 65 3.16 6.59 -8.96
CA GLU A 65 4.28 7.31 -9.57
C GLU A 65 5.02 8.15 -8.51
N ALA A 66 4.29 8.93 -7.71
CA ALA A 66 4.87 9.70 -6.61
C ALA A 66 5.62 8.81 -5.60
N ALA A 67 5.11 7.61 -5.32
CA ALA A 67 5.75 6.65 -4.43
C ALA A 67 7.11 6.11 -4.95
N VAL A 68 7.34 6.09 -6.26
CA VAL A 68 8.63 5.71 -6.84
C VAL A 68 9.71 6.74 -6.49
N TYR A 69 9.35 8.02 -6.51
CA TYR A 69 10.29 9.12 -6.21
C TYR A 69 10.40 9.43 -4.72
N CYS A 70 9.26 9.46 -4.03
CA CYS A 70 9.13 9.96 -2.66
C CYS A 70 9.13 8.86 -1.61
N GLY A 71 9.26 7.60 -2.00
CA GLY A 71 9.09 6.47 -1.10
C GLY A 71 7.64 6.18 -0.73
N THR A 72 7.43 5.13 0.07
CA THR A 72 6.10 4.66 0.49
C THR A 72 6.03 4.60 2.01
N PHE A 73 4.91 5.01 2.61
CA PHE A 73 4.67 4.79 4.03
C PHE A 73 4.51 3.29 4.32
N GLU A 74 3.75 2.60 3.47
CA GLU A 74 3.53 1.16 3.55
C GLU A 74 3.54 0.53 2.15
N SER A 75 4.07 -0.68 2.04
CA SER A 75 4.14 -1.40 0.77
C SER A 75 2.74 -1.82 0.32
N GLY A 76 2.17 -1.10 -0.65
CA GLY A 76 0.90 -1.44 -1.30
C GLY A 76 -0.16 -0.31 -1.28
N THR A 77 -0.08 0.59 -0.31
CA THR A 77 -1.04 1.68 -0.09
C THR A 77 -0.67 2.98 -0.84
N GLY A 78 0.47 2.96 -1.52
CA GLY A 78 1.13 4.13 -2.11
C GLY A 78 1.82 5.01 -1.07
N CYS A 79 2.06 6.27 -1.38
CA CYS A 79 2.78 7.18 -0.47
C CYS A 79 1.86 8.00 0.45
N CYS A 80 0.59 8.21 0.09
CA CYS A 80 -0.38 8.88 0.97
C CYS A 80 -1.81 8.57 0.53
N TYR A 81 -2.46 7.60 1.19
CA TYR A 81 -3.76 7.11 0.76
C TYR A 81 -4.87 8.13 0.99
N GLY A 82 -4.90 8.80 2.15
CA GLY A 82 -5.93 9.79 2.46
C GLY A 82 -5.89 11.02 1.53
N TYR A 83 -4.70 11.46 1.11
CA TYR A 83 -4.57 12.50 0.09
C TYR A 83 -5.13 12.06 -1.26
N MET A 84 -4.73 10.86 -1.72
CA MET A 84 -5.19 10.28 -2.98
C MET A 84 -6.72 10.17 -3.02
N ASN A 85 -7.33 9.58 -1.98
CA ASN A 85 -8.78 9.39 -1.91
C ASN A 85 -9.51 10.74 -1.89
N CYS A 86 -9.00 11.73 -1.14
CA CYS A 86 -9.56 13.07 -1.12
C CYS A 86 -9.51 13.74 -2.51
N MET A 87 -8.38 13.65 -3.21
CA MET A 87 -8.25 14.19 -4.58
C MET A 87 -9.16 13.44 -5.55
N MET A 88 -9.25 12.12 -5.45
CA MET A 88 -10.12 11.29 -6.29
C MET A 88 -11.59 11.70 -6.20
N LEU A 89 -12.07 12.03 -5.00
CA LEU A 89 -13.47 12.36 -4.76
C LEU A 89 -13.83 13.80 -5.14
N ASN A 90 -12.88 14.74 -5.06
CA ASN A 90 -13.23 16.16 -5.12
C ASN A 90 -12.51 16.97 -6.20
N ALA A 91 -11.42 16.48 -6.80
CA ALA A 91 -10.67 17.25 -7.78
C ALA A 91 -11.47 17.56 -9.05
N GLU A 92 -12.31 16.61 -9.49
CA GLU A 92 -13.19 16.81 -10.65
C GLU A 92 -14.35 17.76 -10.34
N ARG A 93 -14.95 17.65 -9.14
CA ARG A 93 -16.12 18.45 -8.74
C ARG A 93 -15.77 19.90 -8.37
N ASP A 94 -14.73 20.07 -7.55
CA ASP A 94 -14.40 21.37 -6.95
C ASP A 94 -13.26 22.07 -7.69
N GLY A 95 -12.62 21.37 -8.62
CA GLY A 95 -11.41 21.79 -9.30
C GLY A 95 -10.15 21.40 -8.54
N GLN A 96 -9.16 20.91 -9.29
CA GLN A 96 -7.92 20.33 -8.76
C GLN A 96 -7.19 21.23 -7.75
N GLY A 97 -7.12 22.54 -8.00
CA GLY A 97 -6.42 23.49 -7.11
C GLY A 97 -7.13 23.71 -5.78
N LYS A 98 -8.47 23.82 -5.80
CA LYS A 98 -9.27 23.93 -4.57
C LYS A 98 -9.20 22.64 -3.77
N ALA A 99 -9.38 21.50 -4.45
CA ALA A 99 -9.27 20.17 -3.84
C ALA A 99 -7.91 19.96 -3.16
N HIS A 100 -6.82 20.30 -3.86
CA HIS A 100 -5.47 20.22 -3.30
C HIS A 100 -5.33 21.03 -2.01
N GLY A 101 -5.86 22.25 -1.97
CA GLY A 101 -5.75 23.17 -0.82
C GLY A 101 -6.25 22.59 0.50
N TYR A 102 -7.34 21.81 0.50
CA TYR A 102 -7.83 21.14 1.71
C TYR A 102 -7.38 19.67 1.81
N CYS A 103 -7.18 18.96 0.69
CA CYS A 103 -6.74 17.57 0.71
C CYS A 103 -5.30 17.41 1.22
N GLN A 104 -4.44 18.40 1.00
CA GLN A 104 -3.03 18.37 1.44
C GLN A 104 -2.85 18.28 2.97
N HIS A 105 -3.91 18.54 3.75
CA HIS A 105 -3.89 18.42 5.21
C HIS A 105 -4.45 17.09 5.73
N ARG A 106 -4.95 16.22 4.84
CA ARG A 106 -5.45 14.90 5.22
C ARG A 106 -4.32 14.00 5.74
N THR A 107 -4.67 13.16 6.71
CA THR A 107 -3.81 12.07 7.18
C THR A 107 -3.52 11.13 6.02
N CYS A 108 -2.25 10.77 5.87
CA CYS A 108 -1.83 9.63 5.07
C CYS A 108 -2.03 8.38 5.92
#